data_AF-X1K6V5-F1
#
_entry.id   AF-X1K6V5-F1
#
_cell.length_a   1.000
_cell.length_b   1.000
_cell.length_c   1.000
_cell.angle_alpha   90.00
_cell.angle_beta   90.00
_cell.angle_gamma   90.00
#
_symmetry.space_group_name_H-M   'P 1'
#
loop_
_entity.id
_entity.type
_entity.pdbx_description
1 polymer ?
#
loop_
_entity_poly.entity_id
_entity_poly.type
_entity_poly.pdbx_seq_one_letter_code
_entity_poly.pdbx_strand_id
1 'polypeptide(L)'
;AEFALIIFGVIWILTVNIAPIREPVKYLAIINIVLGVFNMLPGYPLDGGRVLRSIVWRVTGNLERSTFIASTVGRVIGFMIIAVGVFFILTGNFLNGVWLAFIGWFLQSSAQRGYRQLKFETSIKGIKVGDVMNENIVNVTKDITIQDLVDDYFMKYRFGRFPVIEDEKTQRFIGVISLHDIKGVSKELPGKMEIENIVGLDVGLASFLTTSKGEKIDNP
;
A
#
# COMPACT_ATOMS: atom_id res chain seq x y z
N ALA A 1 -17.11 1.15 10.75
CA ALA A 1 -17.96 1.62 11.87
C ALA A 1 -19.45 1.36 11.63
N GLU A 2 -19.95 1.56 10.40
CA GLU A 2 -21.38 1.43 10.07
C GLU A 2 -22.00 0.05 10.34
N PHE A 3 -21.30 -1.05 10.01
CA PHE A 3 -21.78 -2.41 10.32
C PHE A 3 -21.89 -2.66 11.83
N ALA A 4 -21.00 -2.09 12.65
CA ALA A 4 -21.07 -2.25 14.09
C ALA A 4 -22.28 -1.54 14.68
N LEU A 5 -22.61 -0.34 14.20
CA LEU A 5 -23.82 0.39 14.63
C LEU A 5 -25.12 -0.38 14.36
N ILE A 6 -25.23 -0.96 13.17
CA ILE A 6 -26.40 -1.75 12.78
C ILE A 6 -26.48 -3.03 13.62
N ILE A 7 -25.36 -3.76 13.75
CA ILE A 7 -25.30 -5.00 14.54
C ILE A 7 -25.61 -4.74 16.02
N PHE A 8 -25.03 -3.70 16.64
CA PHE A 8 -25.31 -3.36 18.03
C PHE A 8 -26.73 -2.81 18.23
N GLY A 9 -27.29 -2.08 17.26
CA GLY A 9 -28.69 -1.63 17.28
C GLY A 9 -29.67 -2.81 17.21
N VAL A 10 -29.39 -3.80 16.36
CA VAL A 10 -30.17 -5.04 16.28
C VAL A 10 -30.04 -5.86 17.56
N ILE A 11 -28.82 -6.00 18.11
CA ILE A 11 -28.59 -6.67 19.39
C ILE A 11 -29.35 -5.98 20.52
N TRP A 12 -29.35 -4.64 20.57
CA TRP A 12 -30.12 -3.86 21.56
C TRP A 12 -31.61 -4.16 21.48
N ILE A 13 -32.20 -4.13 20.28
CA ILE A 13 -33.63 -4.43 20.06
C ILE A 13 -33.96 -5.86 20.51
N LEU A 14 -33.11 -6.83 20.20
CA LEU A 14 -33.31 -8.24 20.55
C LEU A 14 -33.09 -8.54 22.05
N THR A 15 -32.20 -7.82 22.72
CA THR A 15 -31.85 -8.04 24.14
C THR A 15 -32.56 -7.11 25.11
N VAL A 16 -33.44 -6.21 24.63
CA VAL A 16 -34.14 -5.21 25.47
C VAL A 16 -34.96 -5.82 26.61
N ASN A 17 -35.39 -7.08 26.45
CA ASN A 17 -36.20 -7.82 27.42
C ASN A 17 -35.37 -8.69 28.40
N ILE A 18 -34.04 -8.71 28.29
CA ILE A 18 -33.16 -9.51 29.15
C ILE A 18 -32.49 -8.60 30.20
N ALA A 19 -33.06 -8.58 31.41
CA ALA A 19 -32.69 -7.65 32.48
C ALA A 19 -31.18 -7.54 32.82
N PRO A 20 -30.39 -8.63 32.92
CA PRO A 20 -28.97 -8.51 33.30
C PRO A 20 -28.05 -7.93 32.20
N ILE A 21 -28.48 -7.90 30.94
CA ILE A 21 -27.63 -7.51 29.79
C ILE A 21 -28.01 -6.11 29.27
N ARG A 22 -29.19 -5.60 29.63
CA ARG A 22 -29.71 -4.31 29.15
C ARG A 22 -28.79 -3.13 29.46
N GLU A 23 -28.30 -2.99 30.69
CA GLU A 23 -27.50 -1.83 31.07
C GLU A 23 -26.16 -1.73 30.30
N PRO A 24 -25.33 -2.79 30.23
CA PRO A 24 -24.12 -2.77 29.40
C PRO A 24 -24.37 -2.50 27.91
N VAL A 25 -25.41 -3.11 27.32
CA VAL A 25 -25.71 -2.91 25.88
C VAL A 25 -26.16 -1.47 25.63
N LYS A 26 -26.83 -0.82 26.57
CA LYS A 26 -27.20 0.60 26.47
C LYS A 26 -25.97 1.50 26.36
N TYR A 27 -25.00 1.30 27.24
CA TYR A 27 -23.73 2.04 27.21
C TYR A 27 -22.98 1.80 25.91
N LEU A 28 -22.90 0.55 25.44
CA LEU A 28 -22.25 0.22 24.17
C LEU A 28 -22.96 0.86 22.98
N ALA A 29 -24.30 0.87 22.96
CA ALA A 29 -25.07 1.52 21.91
C ALA A 29 -24.81 3.03 21.88
N ILE A 30 -24.82 3.70 23.04
CA ILE A 30 -24.52 5.13 23.15
C ILE A 30 -23.10 5.44 22.66
N ILE A 31 -22.10 4.67 23.10
CA ILE A 31 -20.70 4.85 22.67
C ILE A 31 -20.58 4.69 21.15
N ASN A 32 -21.22 3.68 20.55
CA ASN A 32 -21.19 3.50 19.11
C ASN A 32 -21.87 4.65 18.37
N ILE A 33 -22.99 5.18 18.87
CA ILE A 33 -23.66 6.35 18.28
C ILE A 33 -22.73 7.56 18.33
N VAL A 34 -22.11 7.83 19.48
CA VAL A 34 -21.14 8.93 19.63
C VAL A 34 -19.96 8.75 18.67
N LEU A 35 -19.42 7.54 18.55
CA LEU A 35 -18.36 7.21 17.57
C LEU A 35 -18.82 7.38 16.13
N GLY A 36 -20.08 7.03 15.82
CA GLY A 36 -20.68 7.22 14.51
C GLY A 36 -20.76 8.70 14.13
N VAL A 37 -21.34 9.51 15.03
CA VAL A 37 -21.41 10.97 14.87
C VAL A 37 -20.02 11.57 14.71
N PHE A 38 -19.07 11.14 15.55
CA PHE A 38 -17.68 11.61 15.44
C PHE A 38 -17.05 11.21 14.10
N ASN A 39 -17.27 10.00 13.61
CA ASN A 39 -16.78 9.55 12.30
C ASN A 39 -17.43 10.29 11.13
N MET A 40 -18.62 10.86 11.29
CA MET A 40 -19.27 11.69 10.27
C MET A 40 -18.78 13.14 10.25
N LEU A 41 -17.93 13.58 11.19
CA LEU A 41 -17.42 14.95 11.18
C LEU A 41 -16.63 15.24 9.90
N PRO A 42 -16.79 16.45 9.32
CA PRO A 42 -16.17 16.81 8.05
C PRO A 42 -14.66 17.01 8.24
N GLY A 43 -13.84 16.08 7.76
CA GLY A 43 -12.39 16.24 7.73
C GLY A 43 -11.62 14.92 7.83
N TYR A 44 -10.44 14.85 7.21
CA TYR A 44 -9.56 13.69 7.41
C TYR A 44 -9.02 13.68 8.85
N PRO A 45 -8.84 12.50 9.47
CA PRO A 45 -8.90 11.11 8.97
C PRO A 45 -10.29 10.46 8.96
N LEU A 46 -11.32 11.15 9.41
CA LEU A 46 -12.64 10.58 9.70
C LEU A 46 -13.38 10.23 8.40
N ASP A 47 -14.36 9.33 8.49
CA ASP A 47 -15.13 8.87 7.33
C ASP A 47 -15.86 10.05 6.64
N GLY A 48 -16.33 11.03 7.41
CA GLY A 48 -16.89 12.29 6.91
C GLY A 48 -15.91 13.14 6.10
N GLY A 49 -14.60 12.97 6.28
CA GLY A 49 -13.57 13.57 5.43
C GLY A 49 -13.61 13.07 3.99
N ARG A 50 -13.96 11.80 3.77
CA ARG A 50 -14.14 11.24 2.41
C ARG A 50 -15.38 11.81 1.73
N VAL A 51 -16.46 11.98 2.50
CA VAL A 51 -17.70 12.62 2.04
C VAL A 51 -17.45 14.09 1.69
N LEU A 52 -16.76 14.83 2.55
CA LEU A 52 -16.37 16.21 2.26
C LEU A 52 -15.50 16.29 0.99
N ARG A 53 -14.52 15.39 0.86
CA ARG A 53 -13.66 15.32 -0.33
C ARG A 53 -14.45 15.07 -1.60
N SER A 54 -15.44 14.17 -1.60
CA SER A 54 -16.24 13.88 -2.79
C SER A 54 -17.12 15.06 -3.20
N ILE A 55 -17.70 15.77 -2.23
CA ILE A 55 -18.46 17.00 -2.46
C ILE A 55 -17.56 18.09 -3.05
N VAL A 56 -16.40 18.35 -2.43
CA VAL A 56 -15.45 19.35 -2.91
C VAL A 56 -14.90 18.99 -4.29
N TRP A 57 -14.69 17.70 -4.56
CA TRP A 57 -14.26 17.22 -5.88
C TRP A 57 -15.33 17.45 -6.95
N ARG A 58 -16.60 17.21 -6.64
CA ARG A 58 -17.71 17.49 -7.55
C ARG A 58 -17.78 18.96 -7.97
N VAL A 59 -17.38 19.87 -7.08
CA VAL A 59 -17.37 21.32 -7.35
C VAL A 59 -16.06 21.76 -8.03
N THR A 60 -14.92 21.24 -7.61
CA THR A 60 -13.59 21.73 -8.03
C THR A 60 -13.02 21.00 -9.24
N GLY A 61 -13.44 19.75 -9.50
CA GLY A 61 -12.90 18.87 -10.54
C GLY A 61 -11.47 18.35 -10.26
N ASN A 62 -10.74 18.93 -9.30
CA ASN A 62 -9.37 18.58 -8.98
C ASN A 62 -9.27 17.76 -7.68
N LEU A 63 -8.77 16.52 -7.78
CA LEU A 63 -8.65 15.57 -6.68
C LEU A 63 -7.65 16.02 -5.61
N GLU A 64 -6.56 16.66 -6.01
CA GLU A 64 -5.51 17.15 -5.12
C GLU A 64 -6.04 18.28 -4.24
N ARG A 65 -6.68 19.29 -4.86
CA ARG A 65 -7.31 20.41 -4.14
C ARG A 65 -8.39 19.91 -3.17
N SER A 66 -9.19 18.93 -3.60
CA SER A 66 -10.26 18.38 -2.77
C SER A 66 -9.73 17.68 -1.52
N THR A 67 -8.63 16.94 -1.68
CA THR A 67 -7.95 16.31 -0.54
C THR A 67 -7.34 17.35 0.38
N PHE A 68 -6.67 18.37 -0.19
CA PHE A 68 -6.06 19.44 0.58
C PHE A 68 -7.09 20.17 1.45
N ILE A 69 -8.23 20.51 0.87
CA ILE A 69 -9.34 21.16 1.60
C ILE A 69 -9.86 20.23 2.70
N ALA A 70 -10.18 18.97 2.39
CA ALA A 70 -10.67 18.03 3.39
C ALA A 70 -9.68 17.77 4.54
N SER A 71 -8.37 17.74 4.25
CA SER A 71 -7.32 17.65 5.26
C SER A 71 -7.19 18.92 6.10
N THR A 72 -7.37 20.08 5.49
CA THR A 72 -7.29 21.38 6.18
C THR A 72 -8.47 21.54 7.15
N VAL A 73 -9.68 21.19 6.73
CA VAL A 73 -10.86 21.24 7.61
C VAL A 73 -10.68 20.33 8.82
N GLY A 74 -10.20 19.10 8.63
CA GLY A 74 -9.92 18.19 9.75
C GLY A 74 -8.87 18.73 10.73
N ARG A 75 -7.82 19.38 10.22
CA ARG A 75 -6.80 20.05 11.05
C ARG A 75 -7.37 21.22 11.84
N VAL A 76 -8.20 22.06 11.22
CA VAL A 76 -8.86 23.20 11.89
C VAL A 76 -9.78 22.69 13.00
N ILE A 77 -10.59 21.66 12.75
CA ILE A 77 -11.43 21.03 13.78
C ILE A 77 -10.59 20.46 14.91
N GLY A 78 -9.49 19.76 14.59
CA GLY A 78 -8.57 19.24 15.60
C GLY A 78 -8.01 20.33 16.52
N PHE A 79 -7.55 21.46 15.94
CA PHE A 79 -7.08 22.60 16.72
C PHE A 79 -8.18 23.23 17.58
N MET A 80 -9.40 23.35 17.07
CA MET A 80 -10.54 23.84 17.85
C MET A 80 -10.83 22.94 19.06
N ILE A 81 -10.80 21.61 18.88
CA ILE A 81 -10.98 20.65 19.97
C ILE A 81 -9.87 20.78 21.01
N ILE A 82 -8.61 20.94 20.59
CA ILE A 82 -7.49 21.17 21.52
C ILE A 82 -7.69 22.47 22.30
N ALA A 83 -8.06 23.56 21.62
CA ALA A 83 -8.27 24.86 22.26
C ALA A 83 -9.39 24.80 23.32
N VAL A 84 -10.50 24.12 23.01
CA VAL A 84 -11.57 23.86 23.97
C VAL A 84 -11.10 22.99 25.13
N GLY A 85 -10.29 21.96 24.85
CA GLY A 85 -9.68 21.13 25.89
C GLY A 85 -8.81 21.93 26.85
N VAL A 86 -7.94 22.80 26.32
CA VAL A 86 -7.10 23.71 27.11
C VAL A 86 -7.96 24.67 27.94
N PHE A 87 -9.03 25.23 27.36
CA PHE A 87 -9.95 26.10 28.09
C PHE A 87 -10.62 25.39 29.28
N PHE A 88 -11.00 24.12 29.14
CA PHE A 88 -11.54 23.33 30.24
C PHE A 88 -10.51 23.06 31.34
N ILE A 89 -9.23 22.84 30.98
CA ILE A 89 -8.15 22.69 31.95
C ILE A 89 -8.03 23.96 32.80
N LEU A 90 -8.06 25.14 32.17
CA LEU A 90 -7.95 26.43 32.84
C LEU A 90 -9.17 26.75 33.74
N THR A 91 -10.36 26.29 33.35
CA THR A 91 -11.61 26.46 34.13
C THR A 91 -11.75 25.44 35.27
N GLY A 92 -10.72 24.64 35.55
CA GLY A 92 -10.71 23.66 36.66
C GLY A 92 -11.23 22.26 36.31
N ASN A 93 -11.67 22.03 35.07
CA ASN A 93 -12.09 20.72 34.56
C ASN A 93 -10.91 19.96 33.95
N PHE A 94 -9.91 19.62 34.76
CA PHE A 94 -8.64 19.04 34.31
C PHE A 94 -8.82 17.74 33.51
N LEU A 95 -9.53 16.75 34.04
CA LEU A 95 -9.71 15.44 33.40
C LEU A 95 -10.40 15.54 32.02
N ASN A 96 -11.50 16.30 31.95
CA ASN A 96 -12.24 16.50 30.70
C ASN A 96 -11.41 17.27 29.67
N GLY A 97 -10.68 18.29 30.12
CA GLY A 97 -9.82 19.08 29.25
C GLY A 97 -8.63 18.30 28.69
N VAL A 98 -7.98 17.47 29.52
CA VAL A 98 -6.92 16.54 29.07
C VAL A 98 -7.46 15.52 28.07
N TRP A 99 -8.65 14.96 28.33
CA TRP A 99 -9.29 14.01 27.41
C TRP A 99 -9.58 14.65 26.03
N LEU A 100 -10.15 15.86 26.02
CA LEU A 100 -10.39 16.61 24.78
C LEU A 100 -9.10 16.97 24.05
N ALA A 101 -8.07 17.42 24.78
CA ALA A 101 -6.77 17.74 24.20
C ALA A 101 -6.14 16.49 23.55
N PHE A 102 -6.27 15.32 24.20
CA PHE A 102 -5.82 14.05 23.65
C PHE A 102 -6.56 13.67 22.36
N ILE A 103 -7.90 13.80 22.32
CA ILE A 103 -8.70 13.55 21.11
C ILE A 103 -8.27 14.48 19.97
N GLY A 104 -8.12 15.78 20.25
CA GLY A 104 -7.71 16.76 19.25
C GLY A 104 -6.29 16.50 18.73
N TRP A 105 -5.36 16.13 19.61
CA TRP A 105 -4.01 15.72 19.23
C TRP A 105 -4.01 14.44 18.37
N PHE A 106 -4.82 13.45 18.75
CA PHE A 106 -4.99 12.22 17.97
C PHE A 106 -5.54 12.49 16.57
N LEU A 107 -6.53 13.38 16.46
CA LEU A 107 -7.09 13.81 15.18
C LEU A 107 -6.01 14.45 14.29
N GLN A 108 -5.17 15.29 14.88
CA GLN A 108 -4.05 15.95 14.19
C GLN A 108 -3.00 14.96 13.69
N SER A 109 -2.59 14.00 14.53
CA SER A 109 -1.63 12.94 14.17
C SER A 109 -2.13 12.08 13.01
N SER A 110 -3.43 11.78 13.00
CA SER A 110 -4.06 10.94 12.01
C SER A 110 -4.30 11.65 10.67
N ALA A 111 -4.65 12.95 10.69
CA ALA A 111 -4.82 13.77 9.49
C ALA A 111 -3.55 13.85 8.62
N GLN A 112 -2.36 13.77 9.24
CA GLN A 112 -1.08 13.81 8.52
C GLN A 112 -0.75 12.53 7.71
N ARG A 113 -1.45 11.41 7.95
CA ARG A 113 -1.16 10.14 7.26
C ARG A 113 -1.78 10.09 5.86
N GLY A 114 -3.00 10.62 5.69
CA GLY A 114 -3.71 10.62 4.40
C GLY A 114 -3.04 11.44 3.30
N TYR A 115 -2.39 12.56 3.67
CA TYR A 115 -1.71 13.44 2.72
C TYR A 115 -0.38 12.87 2.20
N ARG A 116 0.35 12.11 3.04
CA ARG A 116 1.63 11.50 2.66
C ARG A 116 1.46 10.40 1.61
N GLN A 117 0.39 9.61 1.70
CA GLN A 117 0.10 8.55 0.73
C GLN A 117 -0.17 9.10 -0.67
N LEU A 118 -0.92 10.20 -0.78
CA LEU A 118 -1.21 10.85 -2.06
C LEU A 118 0.04 11.46 -2.70
N LYS A 119 0.93 12.06 -1.91
CA LYS A 119 2.20 12.59 -2.42
C LYS A 119 3.09 11.49 -3.01
N PHE A 120 3.10 10.30 -2.40
CA PHE A 120 3.89 9.18 -2.91
C PHE A 120 3.38 8.67 -4.26
N GLU A 121 2.07 8.44 -4.41
CA GLU A 121 1.49 8.02 -5.69
C GLU A 121 1.70 9.07 -6.80
N THR A 122 1.57 10.36 -6.47
CA THR A 122 1.71 11.43 -7.47
C THR A 122 3.17 11.59 -7.93
N SER A 123 4.14 11.30 -7.05
CA SER A 123 5.57 11.40 -7.38
C SER A 123 6.03 10.31 -8.35
N ILE A 124 5.37 9.15 -8.37
CA ILE A 124 5.71 8.04 -9.26
C ILE A 124 4.99 8.14 -10.62
N LYS A 125 3.76 8.68 -10.65
CA LYS A 125 2.96 8.81 -11.88
C LYS A 125 3.58 9.71 -12.97
N GLY A 126 4.54 10.56 -12.63
CA GLY A 126 5.20 11.47 -13.56
C GLY A 126 6.48 10.92 -14.22
N ILE A 127 7.02 9.80 -13.72
CA ILE A 127 8.31 9.26 -14.16
C ILE A 127 8.06 8.17 -15.20
N LYS A 128 8.57 8.32 -16.43
CA LYS A 128 8.51 7.26 -17.43
C LYS A 128 9.57 6.21 -17.10
N VAL A 129 9.28 4.94 -17.42
CA VAL A 129 10.25 3.85 -17.23
C VAL A 129 11.57 4.15 -17.96
N GLY A 130 11.50 4.79 -19.13
CA GLY A 130 12.68 5.22 -19.88
C GLY A 130 13.55 6.26 -19.17
N ASP A 131 13.02 7.03 -18.22
CA ASP A 131 13.78 8.05 -17.48
C ASP A 131 14.65 7.41 -16.36
N VAL A 132 14.39 6.14 -16.02
CA VAL A 132 15.05 5.40 -14.93
C VAL A 132 15.81 4.17 -15.45
N MET A 133 15.42 3.65 -16.61
CA MET A 133 16.02 2.46 -17.20
C MET A 133 17.45 2.74 -17.67
N ASN A 134 18.39 1.85 -17.32
CA ASN A 134 19.73 1.89 -17.87
C ASN A 134 19.70 1.44 -19.33
N GLU A 135 20.08 2.33 -20.26
CA GLU A 135 20.07 2.07 -21.70
C GLU A 135 21.17 1.08 -22.14
N ASN A 136 22.25 0.95 -21.35
CA ASN A 136 23.34 0.02 -21.65
C ASN A 136 23.02 -1.37 -21.10
N ILE A 137 22.15 -2.07 -21.81
CA ILE A 137 21.77 -3.45 -21.50
C ILE A 137 22.87 -4.39 -22.05
N VAL A 138 23.48 -5.16 -21.17
CA VAL A 138 24.42 -6.23 -21.54
C VAL A 138 23.60 -7.51 -21.79
N ASN A 139 23.59 -7.99 -23.03
CA ASN A 139 22.86 -9.19 -23.44
C ASN A 139 23.79 -10.40 -23.46
N VAL A 140 23.24 -11.60 -23.26
CA VAL A 140 23.97 -12.87 -23.42
C VAL A 140 23.29 -13.69 -24.50
N THR A 141 24.05 -14.41 -25.30
CA THR A 141 23.50 -15.26 -26.36
C THR A 141 23.16 -16.65 -25.82
N LYS A 142 22.27 -17.41 -26.49
CA LYS A 142 21.83 -18.72 -26.01
C LYS A 142 22.89 -19.83 -26.06
N ASP A 143 23.90 -19.64 -26.91
CA ASP A 143 25.03 -20.55 -27.19
C ASP A 143 26.19 -20.42 -26.18
N ILE A 144 26.18 -19.39 -25.33
CA ILE A 144 27.20 -19.28 -24.28
C ILE A 144 27.06 -20.44 -23.26
N THR A 145 28.18 -20.92 -22.75
CA THR A 145 28.18 -21.95 -21.71
C THR A 145 27.85 -21.35 -20.34
N ILE A 146 27.34 -22.17 -19.43
CA ILE A 146 27.07 -21.75 -18.05
C ILE A 146 28.35 -21.26 -17.36
N GLN A 147 29.49 -21.88 -17.64
CA GLN A 147 30.77 -21.50 -17.06
C GLN A 147 31.21 -20.12 -17.53
N ASP A 148 31.20 -19.88 -18.84
CA ASP A 148 31.58 -18.59 -19.43
C ASP A 148 30.60 -17.48 -19.00
N LEU A 149 29.32 -17.80 -18.85
CA LEU A 149 28.33 -16.87 -18.31
C LEU A 149 28.66 -16.42 -16.87
N VAL A 150 29.07 -17.36 -16.00
CA VAL A 150 29.44 -17.03 -14.62
C VAL A 150 30.71 -16.20 -14.60
N ASP A 151 31.74 -16.64 -15.31
CA ASP A 151 33.08 -16.07 -15.24
C ASP A 151 33.19 -14.73 -15.99
N ASP A 152 32.61 -14.62 -17.19
CA ASP A 152 32.76 -13.44 -18.04
C ASP A 152 31.64 -12.40 -17.91
N TYR A 153 30.47 -12.79 -17.37
CA TYR A 153 29.33 -11.87 -17.21
C TYR A 153 28.99 -11.59 -15.75
N PHE A 154 28.64 -12.60 -14.96
CA PHE A 154 28.22 -12.38 -13.57
C PHE A 154 29.35 -11.84 -12.69
N MET A 155 30.58 -12.34 -12.85
CA MET A 155 31.74 -11.82 -12.08
C MET A 155 32.21 -10.45 -12.57
N LYS A 156 32.06 -10.17 -13.88
CA LYS A 156 32.52 -8.92 -14.50
C LYS A 156 31.57 -7.74 -14.29
N TYR A 157 30.29 -7.91 -14.59
CA TYR A 157 29.31 -6.80 -14.56
C TYR A 157 28.53 -6.72 -13.24
N ARG A 158 28.58 -7.75 -12.39
CA ARG A 158 27.89 -7.83 -11.09
C ARG A 158 26.37 -7.58 -11.16
N PHE A 159 25.76 -7.70 -12.33
CA PHE A 159 24.31 -7.64 -12.46
C PHE A 159 23.68 -8.94 -11.97
N GLY A 160 22.53 -8.83 -11.31
CA GLY A 160 21.83 -10.00 -10.77
C GLY A 160 21.13 -10.85 -11.83
N ARG A 161 20.88 -10.30 -13.02
CA ARG A 161 20.14 -10.91 -14.12
C ARG A 161 20.63 -10.38 -15.47
N PHE A 162 20.63 -11.24 -16.48
CA PHE A 162 20.96 -10.86 -17.86
C PHE A 162 19.85 -11.32 -18.82
N PRO A 163 19.43 -10.48 -19.78
CA PRO A 163 18.56 -10.90 -20.86
C PRO A 163 19.32 -11.82 -21.83
N VAL A 164 18.66 -12.90 -22.24
CA VAL A 164 19.15 -13.90 -23.18
C VAL A 164 18.53 -13.64 -24.55
N ILE A 165 19.38 -13.51 -25.56
CA ILE A 165 19.02 -13.31 -26.96
C ILE A 165 19.36 -14.54 -27.81
N GLU A 166 18.66 -14.70 -28.93
CA GLU A 166 18.85 -15.84 -29.84
C GLU A 166 20.22 -15.84 -30.51
N ASP A 167 20.61 -14.70 -31.08
CA ASP A 167 21.94 -14.47 -31.64
C ASP A 167 22.18 -12.96 -31.76
N GLU A 168 23.43 -12.56 -31.97
CA GLU A 168 23.80 -11.15 -32.10
C GLU A 168 23.17 -10.45 -33.31
N LYS A 169 22.89 -11.18 -34.41
CA LYS A 169 22.33 -10.60 -35.65
C LYS A 169 20.83 -10.36 -35.55
N THR A 170 20.10 -11.28 -34.92
CA THR A 170 18.65 -11.22 -34.78
C THR A 170 18.22 -10.40 -33.56
N GLN A 171 19.07 -10.31 -32.52
CA GLN A 171 18.77 -9.64 -31.24
C GLN A 171 17.41 -10.04 -30.64
N ARG A 172 16.92 -11.24 -30.99
CA ARG A 172 15.59 -11.68 -30.59
C ARG A 172 15.66 -12.12 -29.14
N PHE A 173 14.93 -11.42 -28.26
CA PHE A 173 14.83 -11.77 -26.85
C PHE A 173 14.13 -13.10 -26.65
N ILE A 174 14.76 -14.02 -25.93
CA ILE A 174 14.23 -15.34 -25.59
C ILE A 174 13.82 -15.41 -24.11
N GLY A 175 14.57 -14.78 -23.21
CA GLY A 175 14.28 -14.84 -21.78
C GLY A 175 15.28 -14.09 -20.90
N VAL A 176 15.24 -14.35 -19.60
CA VAL A 176 16.19 -13.78 -18.62
C VAL A 176 16.83 -14.91 -17.83
N ILE A 177 18.12 -14.83 -17.58
CA ILE A 177 18.84 -15.76 -16.71
C ILE A 177 19.38 -15.05 -15.47
N SER A 178 19.24 -15.69 -14.30
CA SER A 178 19.77 -15.21 -13.03
C SER A 178 20.73 -16.21 -12.39
N LEU A 179 21.55 -15.72 -11.45
CA LEU A 179 22.42 -16.57 -10.62
C LEU A 179 21.65 -17.64 -9.83
N HIS A 180 20.37 -17.38 -9.51
CA HIS A 180 19.54 -18.36 -8.80
C HIS A 180 19.16 -19.54 -9.69
N ASP A 181 18.88 -19.30 -10.97
CA ASP A 181 18.51 -20.34 -11.93
C ASP A 181 19.70 -21.27 -12.19
N ILE A 182 20.91 -20.69 -12.29
CA ILE A 182 22.16 -21.43 -12.49
C ILE A 182 22.48 -22.32 -11.28
N LYS A 183 22.33 -21.82 -10.05
CA LYS A 183 22.59 -22.61 -8.83
C LYS A 183 21.60 -23.76 -8.64
N GLY A 184 20.36 -23.61 -9.13
CA GLY A 184 19.36 -24.67 -9.12
C GLY A 184 19.74 -25.81 -10.07
N VAL A 185 20.16 -25.47 -11.28
CA VAL A 185 20.47 -26.44 -12.35
C VAL A 185 21.87 -27.04 -12.26
N SER A 186 22.86 -26.28 -11.76
CA SER A 186 24.26 -26.73 -11.60
C SER A 186 24.43 -27.88 -10.62
N LYS A 187 23.44 -28.18 -9.76
CA LYS A 187 23.47 -29.38 -8.92
C LYS A 187 23.27 -30.67 -9.72
N GLU A 188 22.73 -30.58 -10.93
CA GLU A 188 22.33 -31.74 -11.73
C GLU A 188 23.07 -31.84 -13.08
N LEU A 189 23.67 -30.75 -13.59
CA LEU A 189 24.23 -30.69 -14.95
C LEU A 189 25.70 -30.20 -15.02
N PRO A 190 26.51 -30.67 -15.99
CA PRO A 190 27.91 -30.25 -16.15
C PRO A 190 28.04 -28.80 -16.66
N GLY A 191 29.06 -28.06 -16.20
CA GLY A 191 29.29 -26.65 -16.54
C GLY A 191 29.53 -26.31 -18.02
N LYS A 192 29.70 -27.33 -18.89
CA LYS A 192 29.85 -27.17 -20.35
C LYS A 192 28.51 -27.09 -21.10
N MET A 193 27.38 -27.18 -20.40
CA MET A 193 26.07 -27.10 -21.04
C MET A 193 25.77 -25.67 -21.50
N GLU A 194 25.18 -25.54 -22.68
CA GLU A 194 24.71 -24.27 -23.25
C GLU A 194 23.39 -23.81 -22.63
N ILE A 195 23.19 -22.50 -22.56
CA ILE A 195 22.01 -21.85 -21.94
C ILE A 195 20.69 -22.21 -22.63
N GLU A 196 20.70 -22.51 -23.93
CA GLU A 196 19.49 -22.92 -24.68
C GLU A 196 18.72 -24.07 -23.98
N ASN A 197 19.45 -25.00 -23.35
CA ASN A 197 18.87 -26.13 -22.63
C ASN A 197 18.21 -25.76 -21.28
N ILE A 198 18.47 -24.55 -20.77
CA ILE A 198 17.90 -24.03 -19.52
C ILE A 198 16.78 -23.03 -19.81
N VAL A 199 16.97 -22.16 -20.81
CA VAL A 199 16.00 -21.11 -21.17
C VAL A 199 14.80 -21.68 -21.93
N GLY A 200 14.97 -22.83 -22.61
CA GLY A 200 13.89 -23.59 -23.25
C GLY A 200 12.85 -24.17 -22.29
N LEU A 201 13.11 -24.18 -20.97
CA LEU A 201 12.14 -24.55 -19.93
C LEU A 201 11.25 -23.35 -19.52
N ASP A 202 10.51 -22.74 -20.45
CA ASP A 202 9.43 -21.77 -20.16
C ASP A 202 9.78 -20.62 -19.17
N VAL A 203 11.07 -20.29 -19.02
CA VAL A 203 11.55 -19.35 -18.00
C VAL A 203 11.27 -17.90 -18.41
N GLY A 204 11.10 -17.64 -19.72
CA GLY A 204 11.00 -16.29 -20.28
C GLY A 204 9.78 -15.48 -19.84
N LEU A 205 8.66 -16.13 -19.49
CA LEU A 205 7.44 -15.47 -18.98
C LEU A 205 7.14 -15.85 -17.53
N ALA A 206 7.42 -17.08 -17.12
CA ALA A 206 7.14 -17.55 -15.75
C ALA A 206 8.00 -16.81 -14.70
N SER A 207 9.27 -16.50 -15.00
CA SER A 207 10.14 -15.76 -14.07
C SER A 207 9.76 -14.28 -13.93
N PHE A 208 9.24 -13.66 -14.99
CA PHE A 208 8.72 -12.29 -14.97
C PHE A 208 7.41 -12.18 -14.16
N LEU A 209 6.55 -13.20 -14.20
CA LEU A 209 5.29 -13.21 -13.47
C LEU A 209 5.46 -13.62 -11.98
N THR A 210 6.48 -14.42 -11.66
CA THR A 210 6.71 -14.92 -10.28
C THR A 210 7.21 -13.84 -9.31
N THR A 211 7.73 -12.70 -9.80
CA THR A 211 8.11 -11.59 -8.90
C THR A 211 6.95 -10.70 -8.47
N SER A 212 5.73 -10.87 -9.00
CA SER A 212 4.57 -10.05 -8.60
C SER A 212 3.62 -10.74 -7.62
N LYS A 213 3.71 -12.06 -7.43
CA LYS A 213 2.96 -12.79 -6.40
C LYS A 213 3.66 -14.12 -6.16
N GLY A 214 4.11 -14.34 -4.93
CA GLY A 214 4.64 -15.62 -4.46
C GLY A 214 3.54 -16.67 -4.33
N GLU A 215 2.89 -17.01 -5.43
CA GLU A 215 1.83 -18.01 -5.49
C GLU A 215 1.94 -18.74 -6.83
N LYS A 216 2.32 -20.02 -6.76
CA LYS A 216 2.28 -20.94 -7.90
C LYS A 216 0.84 -20.97 -8.40
N ILE A 217 0.62 -20.57 -9.64
CA ILE A 217 -0.63 -20.83 -10.34
C ILE A 217 -0.47 -22.24 -10.91
N ASP A 218 -1.03 -23.23 -10.21
CA ASP A 218 -1.30 -24.53 -10.79
C ASP A 218 -2.33 -24.31 -11.91
N ASN A 219 -1.96 -24.66 -13.15
CA ASN A 219 -2.86 -24.62 -14.29
C ASN A 219 -3.56 -26.01 -14.41
N PRO A 220 -4.84 -26.07 -14.85
CA PRO A 220 -5.67 -27.27 -14.79
C PRO A 220 -5.27 -28.36 -15.79
#